data_AF-A0A969F597-F1
#
_entry.id   AF-A0A969F597-F1
#
_cell.length_a   1.000
_cell.length_b   1.000
_cell.length_c   1.000
_cell.angle_alpha   90.00
_cell.angle_beta   90.00
_cell.angle_gamma   90.00
#
_symmetry.space_group_name_H-M   'P 1'
#
loop_
_entity.id
_entity.type
_entity.pdbx_description
1 polymer ?
#
loop_
_entity_poly.entity_id
_entity_poly.type
_entity_poly.pdbx_seq_one_letter_code
_entity_poly.pdbx_strand_id
1 'polypeptide(L)'
;MAAAAHRGALLCRRRSIPGLTPVQNGRRAARCRAGTATAFPVAIARAATFNVELERRVGLAIGREVAAKGGNVLLAPTINLLRHPGWGRAQETYSEDPHHMGAMAVAFISGAQNTVLTSPKHFALNNLENTRFELSADIDMRALHEVYLPHFKRCVIEAAAASVMSAYNKVNGVYCGEHEQLLSEILRDDWGFKGFVESDWFLGTRSTVAAVNAGMDIEMPA
;
A
#
# COMPACT_ATOMS: atom_id res chain seq x y z
N MET A 1 7.56 -12.79 32.29
CA MET A 1 6.82 -11.52 32.46
C MET A 1 6.19 -11.15 31.12
N ALA A 2 4.86 -11.21 31.04
CA ALA A 2 4.11 -10.94 29.81
C ALA A 2 4.14 -9.43 29.53
N ALA A 3 4.83 -9.03 28.44
CA ALA A 3 4.76 -7.68 27.94
C ALA A 3 3.32 -7.40 27.47
N ALA A 4 2.71 -6.37 28.04
CA ALA A 4 1.36 -5.94 27.71
C ALA A 4 1.23 -5.72 26.20
N ALA A 5 0.34 -6.49 25.57
CA ALA A 5 -0.08 -6.24 24.20
C ALA A 5 -0.67 -4.82 24.12
N HIS A 6 0.01 -3.91 23.45
CA HIS A 6 -0.57 -2.63 23.06
C HIS A 6 -1.86 -2.90 22.30
N ARG A 7 -3.01 -2.57 22.92
CA ARG A 7 -4.35 -2.66 22.37
C ARG A 7 -4.59 -1.53 21.35
N GLY A 8 -3.76 -1.46 20.32
CA GLY A 8 -3.93 -0.53 19.22
C GLY A 8 -4.65 -1.21 18.08
N ALA A 9 -5.98 -1.06 18.02
CA ALA A 9 -6.80 -1.31 16.84
C ALA A 9 -8.23 -0.84 17.16
N LEU A 10 -8.89 -0.22 16.19
CA LEU A 10 -10.30 0.21 16.19
C LEU A 10 -11.25 -0.93 16.57
N LEU A 11 -11.35 -1.27 17.85
CA LEU A 11 -12.14 -2.38 18.37
C LEU A 11 -13.43 -1.83 18.97
N CYS A 12 -14.56 -2.04 18.31
CA CYS A 12 -15.86 -1.75 18.91
C CYS A 12 -16.38 -2.99 19.66
N ARG A 13 -15.96 -3.15 20.93
CA ARG A 13 -16.37 -4.29 21.77
C ARG A 13 -17.88 -4.44 21.89
N ARG A 14 -18.61 -3.32 21.98
CA ARG A 14 -20.07 -3.30 22.12
C ARG A 14 -20.79 -3.94 20.93
N ARG A 15 -20.21 -3.86 19.74
CA ARG A 15 -20.79 -4.40 18.49
C ARG A 15 -20.05 -5.64 18.00
N SER A 16 -19.10 -6.17 18.78
CA SER A 16 -18.24 -7.30 18.39
C SER A 16 -17.52 -7.10 17.06
N ILE A 17 -17.17 -5.86 16.71
CA ILE A 17 -16.40 -5.56 15.50
C ILE A 17 -14.91 -5.68 15.87
N PRO A 18 -14.18 -6.68 15.34
CA PRO A 18 -12.76 -6.84 15.62
C PRO A 18 -11.97 -5.68 14.99
N GLY A 19 -10.86 -5.31 15.62
CA GLY A 19 -10.00 -4.25 15.11
C GLY A 19 -9.09 -4.73 13.97
N LEU A 20 -8.64 -3.77 13.15
CA LEU A 20 -7.59 -3.99 12.18
C LEU A 20 -6.22 -3.94 12.87
N THR A 21 -5.40 -4.95 12.61
CA THR A 21 -4.03 -5.11 13.09
C THR A 21 -3.10 -5.05 11.87
N PRO A 22 -2.77 -3.82 11.39
CA PRO A 22 -1.91 -3.66 10.24
C PRO A 22 -0.46 -4.04 10.56
N VAL A 23 0.16 -4.75 9.60
CA VAL A 23 1.55 -5.16 9.64
C VAL A 23 2.27 -4.56 8.45
N GLN A 24 3.30 -3.77 8.74
CA GLN A 24 4.19 -3.26 7.72
C GLN A 24 4.93 -4.45 7.08
N ASN A 25 4.90 -4.58 5.76
CA ASN A 25 5.97 -5.32 5.09
C ASN A 25 7.21 -4.42 5.17
N GLY A 26 8.17 -4.77 6.03
CA GLY A 26 9.49 -4.17 6.01
C GLY A 26 10.17 -4.47 4.66
N ARG A 27 11.34 -3.86 4.41
CA ARG A 27 12.06 -3.98 3.12
C ARG A 27 12.25 -5.42 2.60
N ARG A 28 12.14 -6.44 3.46
CA ARG A 28 12.37 -7.86 3.18
C ARG A 28 11.37 -8.83 3.83
N ALA A 29 10.49 -8.40 4.73
CA ALA A 29 9.65 -9.32 5.53
C ALA A 29 8.46 -8.60 6.15
N ALA A 30 7.39 -9.34 6.46
CA ALA A 30 6.38 -8.86 7.39
C ALA A 30 7.05 -8.51 8.74
N ARG A 31 7.04 -7.23 9.10
CA ARG A 31 7.59 -6.72 10.36
C ARG A 31 6.56 -6.96 11.45
N CYS A 32 6.38 -8.22 11.82
CA CYS A 32 5.50 -8.59 12.92
C CYS A 32 6.17 -8.21 14.25
N ARG A 33 5.39 -7.69 15.20
CA ARG A 33 5.89 -7.16 16.48
C ARG A 33 6.55 -8.22 17.39
N ALA A 34 6.40 -9.51 17.09
CA ALA A 34 6.98 -10.61 17.86
C ALA A 34 7.48 -11.75 16.95
N GLY A 35 8.62 -12.34 17.34
CA GLY A 35 9.19 -13.55 16.73
C GLY A 35 10.02 -13.31 15.47
N THR A 36 10.54 -14.40 14.90
CA THR A 36 11.28 -14.43 13.64
C THR A 36 10.32 -14.52 12.46
N ALA A 37 10.64 -13.88 11.33
CA ALA A 37 9.89 -13.94 10.07
C ALA A 37 10.83 -14.33 8.94
N THR A 38 10.30 -14.86 7.84
CA THR A 38 11.11 -15.08 6.64
C THR A 38 11.49 -13.75 6.01
N ALA A 39 12.79 -13.54 5.83
CA ALA A 39 13.32 -12.42 5.07
C ALA A 39 13.44 -12.78 3.58
N PHE A 40 12.40 -12.45 2.83
CA PHE A 40 12.36 -12.60 1.37
C PHE A 40 13.33 -11.61 0.68
N PRO A 41 13.77 -11.92 -0.55
CA PRO A 41 14.43 -10.94 -1.40
C PRO A 41 13.57 -9.68 -1.57
N VAL A 42 14.24 -8.53 -1.68
CA VAL A 42 13.58 -7.24 -1.92
C VAL A 42 12.74 -7.29 -3.21
N ALA A 43 11.69 -6.48 -3.31
CA ALA A 43 10.73 -6.56 -4.41
C ALA A 43 11.37 -6.47 -5.80
N ILE A 44 12.34 -5.58 -5.99
CA ILE A 44 13.03 -5.45 -7.30
C ILE A 44 13.81 -6.71 -7.68
N ALA A 45 14.36 -7.43 -6.71
CA ALA A 45 15.04 -8.71 -6.95
C ALA A 45 14.04 -9.84 -7.27
N ARG A 46 12.84 -9.81 -6.66
CA ARG A 46 11.75 -10.72 -7.01
C ARG A 46 11.18 -10.41 -8.40
N ALA A 47 11.08 -9.13 -8.75
CA ALA A 47 10.68 -8.64 -10.07
C ALA A 47 11.61 -9.15 -11.17
N ALA A 48 12.92 -9.16 -10.92
CA ALA A 48 13.93 -9.65 -11.87
C ALA A 48 13.76 -11.13 -12.26
N THR A 49 12.90 -11.89 -11.58
CA THR A 49 12.54 -13.26 -11.99
C THR A 49 11.53 -13.31 -13.14
N PHE A 50 10.77 -12.22 -13.38
CA PHE A 50 9.63 -12.16 -14.30
C PHE A 50 8.61 -13.29 -14.11
N ASN A 51 8.59 -13.90 -12.91
CA ASN A 51 7.80 -15.09 -12.63
C ASN A 51 6.62 -14.73 -11.72
N VAL A 52 5.49 -14.41 -12.34
CA VAL A 52 4.24 -14.04 -11.66
C VAL A 52 3.74 -15.16 -10.73
N GLU A 53 3.91 -16.43 -11.11
CA GLU A 53 3.47 -17.56 -10.30
C GLU A 53 4.35 -17.73 -9.05
N LEU A 54 5.66 -17.50 -9.17
CA LEU A 54 6.56 -17.45 -8.02
C LEU A 54 6.14 -16.31 -7.07
N GLU A 55 5.85 -15.12 -7.61
CA GLU A 55 5.45 -13.97 -6.80
C GLU A 55 4.12 -14.18 -6.07
N ARG A 56 3.16 -14.86 -6.71
CA ARG A 56 1.92 -15.30 -6.05
C ARG A 56 2.18 -16.23 -4.87
N ARG A 57 3.10 -17.19 -5.02
CA ARG A 57 3.51 -18.09 -3.92
C ARG A 57 4.21 -17.33 -2.79
N VAL A 58 5.02 -16.32 -3.12
CA VAL A 58 5.64 -15.44 -2.11
C VAL A 58 4.58 -14.65 -1.36
N GLY A 59 3.60 -14.06 -2.07
CA GLY A 59 2.46 -13.37 -1.45
C GLY A 59 1.69 -14.27 -0.48
N LEU A 60 1.36 -15.51 -0.90
CA LEU A 60 0.69 -16.50 -0.04
C LEU A 60 1.52 -16.84 1.21
N ALA A 61 2.83 -17.03 1.07
CA ALA A 61 3.71 -17.35 2.20
C ALA A 61 3.77 -16.20 3.21
N ILE A 62 3.92 -14.95 2.73
CA ILE A 62 3.94 -13.76 3.60
C ILE A 62 2.58 -13.58 4.28
N GLY A 63 1.47 -13.74 3.55
CA GLY A 63 0.13 -13.63 4.12
C GLY A 63 -0.11 -14.64 5.26
N ARG A 64 0.30 -15.90 5.06
CA ARG A 64 0.26 -16.94 6.11
C ARG A 64 1.07 -16.56 7.35
N GLU A 65 2.28 -16.02 7.18
CA GLU A 65 3.11 -15.58 8.31
C GLU A 65 2.49 -14.40 9.07
N VAL A 66 1.86 -13.46 8.36
CA VAL A 66 1.16 -12.32 8.96
C VAL A 66 -0.04 -12.80 9.78
N ALA A 67 -0.89 -13.64 9.18
CA ALA A 67 -2.07 -14.22 9.84
C ALA A 67 -1.69 -15.04 11.09
N ALA A 68 -0.67 -15.89 10.98
CA ALA A 68 -0.17 -16.70 12.09
C ALA A 68 0.33 -15.85 13.28
N LYS A 69 0.69 -14.59 13.02
CA LYS A 69 1.16 -13.64 14.04
C LYS A 69 0.09 -12.62 14.46
N GLY A 70 -1.16 -12.85 14.09
CA GLY A 70 -2.31 -12.02 14.49
C GLY A 70 -2.47 -10.72 13.71
N GLY A 71 -1.70 -10.53 12.63
CA GLY A 71 -1.95 -9.45 11.67
C GLY A 71 -3.09 -9.82 10.72
N ASN A 72 -3.90 -8.84 10.33
CA ASN A 72 -5.00 -9.05 9.39
C ASN A 72 -5.00 -8.06 8.21
N VAL A 73 -4.13 -7.05 8.23
CA VAL A 73 -3.86 -6.16 7.09
C VAL A 73 -2.35 -6.14 6.84
N LEU A 74 -1.94 -6.45 5.62
CA LEU A 74 -0.57 -6.40 5.16
C LEU A 74 -0.37 -5.14 4.31
N LEU A 75 0.47 -4.22 4.80
CA LEU A 75 0.76 -2.95 4.14
C LEU A 75 1.77 -3.16 3.00
N ALA A 76 1.35 -3.86 1.95
CA ALA A 76 2.11 -4.26 0.77
C ALA A 76 1.18 -4.62 -0.39
N PRO A 77 1.66 -4.62 -1.64
CA PRO A 77 3.04 -4.32 -2.06
C PRO A 77 3.34 -2.82 -2.20
N THR A 78 4.62 -2.43 -2.07
CA THR A 78 5.03 -1.10 -2.58
C THR A 78 5.16 -1.19 -4.10
N ILE A 79 4.48 -0.31 -4.80
CA ILE A 79 4.36 -0.31 -6.26
C ILE A 79 4.52 1.09 -6.85
N ASN A 80 5.23 2.00 -6.18
CA ASN A 80 5.60 3.26 -6.82
C ASN A 80 6.58 2.99 -7.97
N LEU A 81 6.32 3.60 -9.12
CA LEU A 81 7.17 3.51 -10.31
C LEU A 81 8.63 3.88 -9.99
N LEU A 82 9.59 3.05 -10.42
CA LEU A 82 11.00 3.42 -10.30
C LEU A 82 11.39 4.46 -11.37
N ARG A 83 10.99 5.73 -11.17
CA ARG A 83 11.31 6.81 -12.10
C ARG A 83 12.81 7.14 -12.13
N HIS A 84 13.47 7.10 -10.98
CA HIS A 84 14.87 7.45 -10.84
C HIS A 84 15.56 6.45 -9.91
N PRO A 85 16.72 5.89 -10.30
CA PRO A 85 17.40 4.84 -9.52
C PRO A 85 17.87 5.31 -8.14
N GLY A 86 18.08 6.61 -7.97
CA GLY A 86 18.43 7.23 -6.69
C GLY A 86 17.28 7.35 -5.68
N TRP A 87 16.07 6.89 -5.99
CA TRP A 87 14.99 6.86 -5.01
C TRP A 87 15.35 5.90 -3.85
N GLY A 88 15.41 6.39 -2.61
CA GLY A 88 15.89 5.59 -1.46
C GLY A 88 15.02 4.38 -1.08
N ARG A 89 13.87 4.21 -1.72
CA ARG A 89 12.98 3.03 -1.64
C ARG A 89 12.91 2.22 -2.92
N ALA A 90 13.84 2.43 -3.86
CA ALA A 90 13.91 1.68 -5.11
C ALA A 90 13.92 0.16 -4.89
N GLN A 91 14.56 -0.34 -3.82
CA GLN A 91 14.59 -1.77 -3.52
C GLN A 91 13.20 -2.39 -3.25
N GLU A 92 12.23 -1.63 -2.73
CA GLU A 92 10.95 -2.17 -2.30
C GLU A 92 9.84 -2.08 -3.34
N THR A 93 10.09 -1.48 -4.51
CA THR A 93 9.20 -1.57 -5.68
C THR A 93 9.65 -2.64 -6.66
N TYR A 94 8.84 -2.94 -7.67
CA TYR A 94 9.15 -3.97 -8.67
C TYR A 94 9.93 -3.44 -9.88
N SER A 95 9.55 -2.30 -10.46
CA SER A 95 10.06 -1.92 -11.79
C SER A 95 9.85 -0.44 -12.13
N GLU A 96 10.52 0.00 -13.19
CA GLU A 96 10.24 1.24 -13.92
C GLU A 96 9.15 1.06 -14.99
N ASP A 97 8.77 -0.19 -15.32
CA ASP A 97 7.71 -0.49 -16.28
C ASP A 97 6.35 -0.73 -15.57
N PRO A 98 5.30 0.04 -15.88
CA PRO A 98 3.99 -0.11 -15.25
C PRO A 98 3.31 -1.45 -15.53
N HIS A 99 3.56 -2.07 -16.69
CA HIS A 99 2.92 -3.34 -17.04
C HIS A 99 3.47 -4.50 -16.20
N HIS A 100 4.79 -4.65 -16.17
CA HIS A 100 5.50 -5.64 -15.38
C HIS A 100 5.22 -5.45 -13.89
N MET A 101 5.30 -4.21 -13.39
CA MET A 101 4.98 -3.91 -11.99
C MET A 101 3.54 -4.27 -11.63
N GLY A 102 2.58 -3.96 -12.50
CA GLY A 102 1.18 -4.37 -12.32
C GLY A 102 1.01 -5.89 -12.26
N ALA A 103 1.68 -6.64 -13.14
CA ALA A 103 1.59 -8.10 -13.16
C ALA A 103 2.15 -8.74 -11.87
N MET A 104 3.30 -8.26 -11.41
CA MET A 104 3.91 -8.73 -10.15
C MET A 104 3.05 -8.35 -8.93
N ALA A 105 2.48 -7.13 -8.92
CA ALA A 105 1.63 -6.67 -7.84
C ALA A 105 0.32 -7.45 -7.73
N VAL A 106 -0.37 -7.69 -8.86
CA VAL A 106 -1.59 -8.49 -8.93
C VAL A 106 -1.33 -9.91 -8.43
N ALA A 107 -0.21 -10.52 -8.83
CA ALA A 107 0.17 -11.85 -8.37
C ALA A 107 0.40 -11.88 -6.84
N PHE A 108 1.18 -10.94 -6.30
CA PHE A 108 1.43 -10.84 -4.87
C PHE A 108 0.14 -10.69 -4.06
N ILE A 109 -0.72 -9.75 -4.47
CA ILE A 109 -2.01 -9.45 -3.81
C ILE A 109 -2.90 -10.69 -3.83
N SER A 110 -3.07 -11.31 -5.01
CA SER A 110 -3.88 -12.52 -5.17
C SER A 110 -3.39 -13.66 -4.29
N GLY A 111 -2.09 -13.76 -4.04
CA GLY A 111 -1.51 -14.73 -3.10
C GLY A 111 -1.84 -14.39 -1.64
N ALA A 112 -1.47 -13.19 -1.20
CA ALA A 112 -1.59 -12.77 0.20
C ALA A 112 -3.06 -12.67 0.69
N GLN A 113 -3.98 -12.23 -0.18
CA GLN A 113 -5.40 -12.07 0.14
C GLN A 113 -6.15 -13.37 0.43
N ASN A 114 -5.54 -14.54 0.20
CA ASN A 114 -6.07 -15.80 0.71
C ASN A 114 -6.04 -15.90 2.24
N THR A 115 -5.34 -14.99 2.93
CA THR A 115 -5.10 -15.07 4.38
C THR A 115 -5.21 -13.74 5.12
N VAL A 116 -4.88 -12.62 4.48
CA VAL A 116 -4.89 -11.28 5.09
C VAL A 116 -5.28 -10.22 4.06
N LEU A 117 -5.86 -9.10 4.48
CA LEU A 117 -6.11 -7.97 3.58
C LEU A 117 -4.78 -7.38 3.09
N THR A 118 -4.72 -6.85 1.88
CA THR A 118 -3.51 -6.17 1.35
C THR A 118 -3.76 -4.72 1.00
N SER A 119 -2.68 -3.93 1.07
CA SER A 119 -2.66 -2.50 0.75
C SER A 119 -1.52 -2.16 -0.21
N PRO A 120 -1.75 -2.14 -1.54
CA PRO A 120 -0.81 -1.57 -2.48
C PRO A 120 -0.56 -0.09 -2.16
N LYS A 121 0.71 0.32 -2.23
CA LYS A 121 1.15 1.64 -1.76
C LYS A 121 2.33 2.20 -2.57
N HIS A 122 2.58 3.50 -2.56
CA HIS A 122 1.83 4.58 -1.91
C HIS A 122 1.12 5.37 -3.00
N PHE A 123 -0.19 5.53 -2.87
CA PHE A 123 -1.06 6.11 -3.88
C PHE A 123 -1.11 7.65 -3.73
N ALA A 124 -0.48 8.43 -4.61
CA ALA A 124 0.37 8.06 -5.73
C ALA A 124 1.64 8.95 -5.82
N LEU A 125 2.55 8.62 -6.74
CA LEU A 125 3.75 9.41 -7.09
C LEU A 125 4.76 9.67 -5.94
N ASN A 126 4.80 8.82 -4.93
CA ASN A 126 5.81 8.88 -3.86
C ASN A 126 7.18 8.34 -4.33
N ASN A 127 7.90 9.12 -5.14
CA ASN A 127 9.13 8.69 -5.81
C ASN A 127 10.41 9.40 -5.31
N LEU A 128 10.33 10.21 -4.25
CA LEU A 128 11.46 10.96 -3.69
C LEU A 128 11.41 10.97 -2.16
N GLU A 129 12.49 10.50 -1.52
CA GLU A 129 12.50 10.25 -0.07
C GLU A 129 12.78 11.51 0.77
N ASN A 130 13.67 12.39 0.29
CA ASN A 130 14.21 13.50 1.09
C ASN A 130 13.18 14.59 1.38
N THR A 131 12.19 14.75 0.50
CA THR A 131 11.17 15.81 0.56
C THR A 131 9.76 15.24 0.52
N ARG A 132 9.59 13.93 0.81
CA ARG A 132 8.33 13.19 0.62
C ARG A 132 7.12 13.83 1.31
N PHE A 133 7.34 14.58 2.39
CA PHE A 133 6.29 15.20 3.19
C PHE A 133 5.84 16.57 2.67
N GLU A 134 6.59 17.19 1.76
CA GLU A 134 6.41 18.59 1.37
C GLU A 134 6.38 18.80 -0.15
N LEU A 135 7.00 17.90 -0.91
CA LEU A 135 7.07 17.95 -2.36
C LEU A 135 5.67 17.91 -2.99
N SER A 136 5.47 18.71 -4.04
CA SER A 136 4.41 18.49 -5.03
C SER A 136 4.99 17.81 -6.26
N ALA A 137 4.44 16.67 -6.63
CA ALA A 137 4.67 16.06 -7.93
C ALA A 137 3.69 16.69 -8.93
N ASP A 138 4.20 17.62 -9.73
CA ASP A 138 3.40 18.28 -10.77
C ASP A 138 3.47 17.44 -12.05
N ILE A 139 2.31 17.00 -12.53
CA ILE A 139 2.19 16.02 -13.61
C ILE A 139 0.94 16.28 -14.45
N ASP A 140 1.05 16.08 -15.76
CA ASP A 140 -0.09 16.13 -16.66
C ASP A 140 -0.96 14.86 -16.55
N MET A 141 -2.25 15.00 -16.88
CA MET A 141 -3.22 13.90 -16.77
C MET A 141 -2.85 12.69 -17.64
N ARG A 142 -2.18 12.90 -18.77
CA ARG A 142 -1.79 11.79 -19.63
C ARG A 142 -0.72 10.95 -18.97
N ALA A 143 0.37 11.56 -18.51
CA ALA A 143 1.43 10.84 -17.80
C ALA A 143 0.91 10.20 -16.50
N LEU A 144 0.01 10.87 -15.78
CA LEU A 144 -0.64 10.30 -14.60
C LEU A 144 -1.34 8.97 -14.96
N HIS A 145 -2.24 8.99 -15.95
CA HIS A 145 -3.05 7.82 -16.31
C HIS A 145 -2.31 6.75 -17.13
N GLU A 146 -1.30 7.11 -17.92
CA GLU A 146 -0.55 6.17 -18.76
C GLU A 146 0.66 5.54 -18.03
N VAL A 147 1.22 6.20 -17.00
CA VAL A 147 2.50 5.79 -16.41
C VAL A 147 2.40 5.51 -14.90
N TYR A 148 1.77 6.41 -14.12
CA TYR A 148 1.82 6.33 -12.65
C TYR A 148 0.65 5.61 -12.01
N LEU A 149 -0.47 5.48 -12.72
CA LEU A 149 -1.67 4.84 -12.21
C LEU A 149 -1.98 3.43 -12.74
N PRO A 150 -1.53 2.96 -13.93
CA PRO A 150 -1.98 1.68 -14.48
C PRO A 150 -1.79 0.49 -13.54
N HIS A 151 -0.66 0.41 -12.83
CA HIS A 151 -0.37 -0.70 -11.93
C HIS A 151 -1.28 -0.69 -10.68
N PHE A 152 -1.65 0.48 -10.14
CA PHE A 152 -2.67 0.57 -9.10
C PHE A 152 -4.05 0.16 -9.61
N LYS A 153 -4.44 0.62 -10.81
CA LYS A 153 -5.71 0.26 -11.45
C LYS A 153 -5.85 -1.26 -11.59
N ARG A 154 -4.77 -1.95 -12.00
CA ARG A 154 -4.74 -3.41 -12.09
C ARG A 154 -4.90 -4.08 -10.73
N CYS A 155 -4.25 -3.58 -9.68
CA CYS A 155 -4.45 -4.10 -8.31
C CYS A 155 -5.91 -4.01 -7.85
N VAL A 156 -6.61 -2.94 -8.22
CA VAL A 156 -8.04 -2.76 -7.91
C VAL A 156 -8.92 -3.70 -8.73
N ILE A 157 -8.75 -3.73 -10.05
CA ILE A 157 -9.66 -4.42 -10.97
C ILE A 157 -9.36 -5.93 -11.05
N GLU A 158 -8.10 -6.32 -11.16
CA GLU A 158 -7.70 -7.72 -11.39
C GLU A 158 -7.52 -8.49 -10.08
N ALA A 159 -7.04 -7.83 -9.02
CA ALA A 159 -6.69 -8.49 -7.75
C ALA A 159 -7.66 -8.17 -6.60
N ALA A 160 -8.62 -7.26 -6.80
CA ALA A 160 -9.56 -6.80 -5.78
C ALA A 160 -8.85 -6.45 -4.47
N ALA A 161 -7.84 -5.57 -4.54
CA ALA A 161 -7.12 -5.10 -3.36
C ALA A 161 -8.11 -4.63 -2.27
N ALA A 162 -7.93 -5.11 -1.05
CA ALA A 162 -8.84 -4.86 0.06
C ALA A 162 -8.70 -3.46 0.68
N SER A 163 -7.52 -2.86 0.56
CA SER A 163 -7.28 -1.47 0.94
C SER A 163 -6.29 -0.80 -0.02
N VAL A 164 -6.06 0.51 0.13
CA VAL A 164 -5.03 1.27 -0.59
C VAL A 164 -4.44 2.30 0.37
N MET A 165 -3.11 2.39 0.45
CA MET A 165 -2.44 3.39 1.27
C MET A 165 -2.11 4.65 0.48
N SER A 166 -2.59 5.80 0.93
CA SER A 166 -2.26 7.10 0.33
C SER A 166 -0.78 7.46 0.53
N ALA A 167 -0.25 8.33 -0.33
CA ALA A 167 1.11 8.84 -0.24
C ALA A 167 1.22 10.09 0.65
N TYR A 168 2.45 10.38 1.12
CA TYR A 168 2.76 11.60 1.87
C TYR A 168 2.78 12.87 1.01
N ASN A 169 3.22 12.76 -0.24
CA ASN A 169 3.49 13.93 -1.08
C ASN A 169 2.19 14.56 -1.58
N LYS A 170 2.34 15.76 -2.15
CA LYS A 170 1.30 16.39 -2.96
C LYS A 170 1.38 15.90 -4.40
N VAL A 171 0.25 15.91 -5.09
CA VAL A 171 0.13 15.80 -6.55
C VAL A 171 -0.59 17.05 -7.01
N ASN A 172 -0.01 17.78 -7.96
CA ASN A 172 -0.58 19.02 -8.49
C ASN A 172 -1.05 20.01 -7.38
N GLY A 173 -0.26 20.12 -6.31
CA GLY A 173 -0.50 21.04 -5.18
C GLY A 173 -1.32 20.49 -4.02
N VAL A 174 -1.97 19.32 -4.15
CA VAL A 174 -2.88 18.76 -3.11
C VAL A 174 -2.29 17.49 -2.50
N TYR A 175 -2.33 17.35 -1.17
CA TYR A 175 -1.81 16.17 -0.47
C TYR A 175 -2.60 14.92 -0.87
N CYS A 176 -1.93 13.80 -1.16
CA CYS A 176 -2.63 12.60 -1.64
C CYS A 176 -3.69 12.09 -0.67
N GLY A 177 -3.48 12.22 0.64
CA GLY A 177 -4.48 11.87 1.67
C GLY A 177 -5.73 12.76 1.70
N GLU A 178 -5.73 13.86 0.95
CA GLU A 178 -6.79 14.88 0.88
C GLU A 178 -7.22 15.15 -0.57
N HIS A 179 -6.79 14.31 -1.52
CA HIS A 179 -6.94 14.56 -2.95
C HIS A 179 -8.18 13.86 -3.49
N GLU A 180 -9.31 14.58 -3.54
CA GLU A 180 -10.62 14.06 -3.98
C GLU A 180 -10.56 13.38 -5.35
N GLN A 181 -9.91 14.01 -6.34
CA GLN A 181 -9.72 13.41 -7.66
C GLN A 181 -8.98 12.06 -7.62
N LEU A 182 -7.99 11.89 -6.72
CA LEU A 182 -7.28 10.60 -6.62
C LEU A 182 -8.14 9.57 -5.86
N LEU A 183 -8.62 9.92 -4.67
CA LEU A 183 -9.20 8.97 -3.72
C LEU A 183 -10.67 8.64 -3.99
N SER A 184 -11.43 9.57 -4.57
CA SER A 184 -12.84 9.37 -4.89
C SER A 184 -13.06 9.20 -6.39
N GLU A 185 -12.74 10.21 -7.20
CA GLU A 185 -13.05 10.17 -8.63
C GLU A 185 -12.31 9.02 -9.35
N ILE A 186 -10.97 9.00 -9.30
CA ILE A 186 -10.19 7.98 -10.00
C ILE A 186 -10.31 6.62 -9.31
N LEU A 187 -10.08 6.54 -8.01
CA LEU A 187 -9.99 5.26 -7.32
C LEU A 187 -11.38 4.58 -7.19
N ARG A 188 -12.43 5.32 -6.81
CA ARG A 188 -13.75 4.74 -6.53
C ARG A 188 -14.69 4.83 -7.72
N ASP A 189 -14.80 6.01 -8.35
CA ASP A 189 -15.79 6.20 -9.42
C ASP A 189 -15.32 5.56 -10.74
N ASP A 190 -14.07 5.84 -11.15
CA ASP A 190 -13.54 5.30 -12.41
C ASP A 190 -13.14 3.82 -12.32
N TRP A 191 -12.50 3.40 -11.22
CA TRP A 191 -11.98 2.03 -11.09
C TRP A 191 -12.87 1.11 -10.26
N GLY A 192 -13.90 1.64 -9.60
CA GLY A 192 -14.85 0.84 -8.85
C GLY A 192 -14.32 0.28 -7.52
N PHE A 193 -13.28 0.87 -6.92
CA PHE A 193 -12.68 0.37 -5.68
C PHE A 193 -13.71 0.24 -4.54
N LYS A 194 -13.75 -0.94 -3.90
CA LYS A 194 -14.71 -1.29 -2.82
C LYS A 194 -14.05 -1.47 -1.45
N GLY A 195 -12.73 -1.33 -1.38
CA GLY A 195 -11.98 -1.41 -0.13
C GLY A 195 -12.01 -0.11 0.66
N PHE A 196 -11.09 -0.01 1.61
CA PHE A 196 -10.86 1.22 2.37
C PHE A 196 -9.53 1.88 2.02
N VAL A 197 -9.43 3.18 2.22
CA VAL A 197 -8.21 3.96 2.07
C VAL A 197 -7.66 4.28 3.45
N GLU A 198 -6.42 3.91 3.71
CA GLU A 198 -5.68 4.34 4.89
C GLU A 198 -4.56 5.33 4.55
N SER A 199 -4.22 6.22 5.48
CA SER A 199 -3.08 7.10 5.31
C SER A 199 -1.75 6.35 5.45
N ASP A 200 -0.69 6.84 4.84
CA ASP A 200 0.65 6.54 5.36
C ASP A 200 0.79 7.13 6.78
N TRP A 201 1.81 6.69 7.52
CA TRP A 201 1.93 6.92 8.96
C TRP A 201 2.19 8.38 9.35
N PHE A 202 1.49 8.86 10.37
CA PHE A 202 1.65 10.16 11.01
C PHE A 202 1.28 11.32 10.08
N LEU A 203 2.19 11.74 9.20
CA LEU A 203 2.02 12.89 8.32
C LEU A 203 1.31 12.53 7.00
N GLY A 204 0.67 11.36 6.93
CA GLY A 204 -0.12 10.93 5.75
C GLY A 204 -1.47 11.63 5.64
N THR A 205 -1.92 12.27 6.72
CA THR A 205 -3.09 13.15 6.78
C THR A 205 -2.64 14.50 7.35
N ARG A 206 -3.08 15.62 6.75
CA ARG A 206 -2.74 16.99 7.23
C ARG A 206 -3.96 17.76 7.75
N SER A 207 -5.16 17.28 7.45
CA SER A 207 -6.44 17.88 7.81
C SER A 207 -7.48 16.80 8.02
N THR A 208 -8.27 16.91 9.10
CA THR A 208 -9.35 15.97 9.38
C THR A 208 -10.48 16.07 8.35
N VAL A 209 -11.02 17.27 8.13
CA VAL A 209 -12.22 17.47 7.30
C VAL A 209 -11.91 17.22 5.82
N ALA A 210 -10.79 17.75 5.34
CA ALA A 210 -10.42 17.59 3.93
C ALA A 210 -10.15 16.12 3.58
N ALA A 211 -9.48 15.37 4.46
CA ALA A 211 -9.19 13.96 4.22
C ALA A 211 -10.46 13.11 4.14
N VAL A 212 -11.36 13.25 5.13
CA VAL A 212 -12.62 12.49 5.15
C VAL A 212 -13.47 12.82 3.92
N ASN A 213 -13.59 14.10 3.55
CA ASN A 213 -14.36 14.51 2.37
C ASN A 213 -13.73 14.03 1.06
N ALA A 214 -12.40 13.94 0.98
CA ALA A 214 -11.70 13.43 -0.20
C ALA A 214 -11.86 11.91 -0.39
N GLY A 215 -12.24 11.17 0.66
CA GLY A 215 -12.42 9.71 0.61
C GLY A 215 -11.41 8.89 1.42
N MET A 216 -10.68 9.51 2.35
CA MET A 216 -9.86 8.83 3.36
C MET A 216 -10.75 8.15 4.41
N ASP A 217 -10.58 6.85 4.61
CA ASP A 217 -11.38 6.09 5.59
C ASP A 217 -10.68 5.97 6.95
N ILE A 218 -9.34 5.84 6.96
CA ILE A 218 -8.56 5.56 8.18
C ILE A 218 -7.29 6.42 8.23
N GLU A 219 -7.21 7.30 9.23
CA GLU A 219 -5.95 7.98 9.61
C GLU A 219 -5.06 7.03 10.43
N MET A 220 -3.78 6.95 10.08
CA MET A 220 -2.80 6.04 10.69
C MET A 220 -1.50 6.78 11.06
N PRO A 221 -0.88 6.53 12.23
CA PRO A 221 -1.47 5.84 13.38
C PRO A 221 -2.54 6.68 14.06
N ALA A 222 -3.42 5.99 14.79
CA ALA A 222 -4.20 6.59 15.86
C ALA A 222 -3.39 6.73 17.16
#